data_AF-A0A379K2E6-F1
#
_entry.id   AF-A0A379K2E6-F1
#
_cell.length_a   1.000
_cell.length_b   1.000
_cell.length_c   1.000
_cell.angle_alpha   90.00
_cell.angle_beta   90.00
_cell.angle_gamma   90.00
#
_symmetry.space_group_name_H-M   'P 1'
#
loop_
_entity.id
_entity.type
_entity.pdbx_description
1 polymer ?
#
loop_
_entity_poly.entity_id
_entity_poly.type
_entity_poly.pdbx_seq_one_letter_code
_entity_poly.pdbx_strand_id
1 'polypeptide(L)'
;MTIFEALRISHDIQRELAQKLIANQGDSAERHALFSQLKQELAVHSVAEERHFYIPLMQQDAGVDLSRHAMAEHHQMDEMIENLEEPTPAARVGWRKPRPLRKRSSIISRKKNAPSSRWPASCFATRRSSNWRVTTSTPTTR
;
A
#
# COMPACT_ATOMS: atom_id res chain seq x y z
N MET A 1 -20.30 -20.68 7.80
CA MET A 1 -20.02 -19.24 7.77
C MET A 1 -19.21 -18.95 6.52
N THR A 2 -19.67 -18.05 5.67
CA THR A 2 -18.95 -17.62 4.46
C THR A 2 -17.84 -16.62 4.80
N ILE A 3 -16.89 -16.40 3.90
CA ILE A 3 -15.85 -15.36 4.08
C ILE A 3 -16.48 -13.97 4.24
N PHE A 4 -17.56 -13.67 3.52
CA PHE A 4 -18.28 -12.40 3.64
C PHE A 4 -18.91 -12.20 5.02
N GLU A 5 -19.49 -13.26 5.59
CA GLU A 5 -20.03 -13.22 6.95
C GLU A 5 -18.91 -13.02 7.97
N ALA A 6 -17.75 -13.67 7.79
CA ALA A 6 -16.59 -13.49 8.65
C ALA A 6 -16.04 -12.07 8.63
N LEU A 7 -15.86 -11.49 7.45
CA LEU A 7 -15.40 -10.11 7.30
C LEU A 7 -16.43 -9.12 7.89
N ARG A 8 -17.74 -9.39 7.74
CA ARG A 8 -18.79 -8.56 8.33
C ARG A 8 -18.77 -8.59 9.85
N ILE A 9 -18.64 -9.77 10.45
CA ILE A 9 -18.52 -9.91 11.91
C ILE A 9 -17.27 -9.19 12.41
N SER A 10 -16.13 -9.33 11.71
CA SER A 10 -14.91 -8.60 12.03
C SER A 10 -15.11 -7.08 11.99
N HIS A 11 -15.82 -6.55 10.98
CA HIS A 11 -16.18 -5.12 10.94
C HIS A 11 -17.03 -4.68 12.13
N ASP A 12 -17.97 -5.52 12.59
CA ASP A 12 -18.79 -5.21 13.76
C ASP A 12 -17.94 -5.17 15.04
N ILE A 13 -17.00 -6.11 15.20
CA ILE A 13 -16.03 -6.11 16.31
C ILE A 13 -15.16 -4.86 16.29
N GLN A 14 -14.61 -4.48 15.13
CA GLN A 14 -13.80 -3.26 14.99
C GLN A 14 -14.60 -2.01 15.38
N ARG A 15 -15.86 -1.89 14.94
CA ARG A 15 -16.75 -0.79 15.29
C ARG A 15 -16.99 -0.72 16.79
N GLU A 16 -17.27 -1.86 17.42
CA GLU A 16 -17.53 -1.94 18.86
C GLU A 16 -16.28 -1.55 19.67
N LEU A 17 -15.11 -2.09 19.32
CA LEU A 17 -13.84 -1.77 19.97
C LEU A 17 -13.49 -0.28 19.81
N ALA A 18 -13.65 0.28 18.61
CA ALA A 18 -13.42 1.70 18.36
C ALA A 18 -14.39 2.59 19.17
N GLN A 19 -15.68 2.24 19.25
CA GLN A 19 -16.65 2.96 20.06
C GLN A 19 -16.28 2.95 21.54
N LYS A 20 -15.91 1.79 22.10
CA LYS A 20 -15.44 1.67 23.48
C LYS A 20 -14.20 2.51 23.74
N LEU A 21 -13.25 2.53 22.79
CA LEU A 21 -12.03 3.33 22.89
C LEU A 21 -12.28 4.84 22.83
N ILE A 22 -13.30 5.29 22.07
CA ILE A 22 -13.72 6.70 22.02
C ILE A 22 -14.47 7.10 23.29
N ALA A 23 -15.29 6.20 23.84
CA ALA A 23 -16.04 6.45 25.07
C ALA A 23 -15.12 6.53 26.30
N ASN A 24 -14.06 5.72 26.33
CA ASN A 24 -13.06 5.75 27.40
C ASN A 24 -12.06 6.90 27.20
N GLN A 25 -12.01 7.81 28.17
CA GLN A 25 -11.10 8.95 28.17
C GLN A 25 -9.99 8.77 29.22
N GLY A 26 -8.83 9.38 28.95
CA GLY A 26 -7.67 9.33 29.85
C GLY A 26 -6.67 8.23 29.50
N ASP A 27 -5.70 8.06 30.40
CA ASP A 27 -4.62 7.08 30.31
C ASP A 27 -4.90 5.95 31.31
N SER A 28 -5.67 4.95 30.88
CA SER A 28 -6.06 3.81 31.71
C SER A 28 -5.57 2.50 31.08
N ALA A 29 -5.24 1.52 31.91
CA ALA A 29 -4.85 0.18 31.45
C ALA A 29 -5.92 -0.47 30.57
N GLU A 30 -7.20 -0.18 30.85
CA GLU A 30 -8.33 -0.62 30.02
C GLU A 30 -8.27 -0.04 28.61
N ARG A 31 -7.96 1.26 28.47
CA ARG A 31 -7.85 1.90 27.15
C ARG A 31 -6.72 1.32 26.32
N HIS A 32 -5.56 1.03 26.95
CA HIS A 32 -4.44 0.35 26.30
C HIS A 32 -4.80 -1.07 25.86
N ALA A 33 -5.56 -1.80 26.68
CA ALA A 33 -6.04 -3.14 26.34
C ALA A 33 -7.05 -3.12 25.17
N LEU A 34 -7.98 -2.15 25.17
CA LEU A 34 -8.92 -1.96 24.06
C LEU A 34 -8.20 -1.55 22.76
N PHE A 35 -7.20 -0.69 22.86
CA PHE A 35 -6.40 -0.27 21.71
C PHE A 35 -5.62 -1.46 21.12
N SER A 36 -4.97 -2.25 21.96
CA SER A 36 -4.24 -3.46 21.54
C SER A 36 -5.16 -4.46 20.84
N GLN A 37 -6.37 -4.68 21.38
CA GLN A 37 -7.37 -5.55 20.76
C GLN A 37 -7.83 -5.02 19.40
N LEU A 38 -8.12 -3.72 19.30
CA LEU A 38 -8.52 -3.09 18.03
C LEU A 38 -7.41 -3.22 16.99
N LYS A 39 -6.16 -2.92 17.36
CA LYS A 39 -4.99 -3.06 16.48
C LYS A 39 -4.85 -4.49 15.95
N GLN A 40 -4.95 -5.49 16.84
CA GLN A 40 -4.86 -6.88 16.45
C GLN A 40 -5.99 -7.28 15.48
N GLU A 41 -7.22 -6.89 15.77
CA GLU A 41 -8.37 -7.19 14.92
C GLU A 41 -8.22 -6.57 13.53
N LEU A 42 -7.77 -5.31 13.45
CA LEU A 42 -7.51 -4.63 12.18
C LEU A 42 -6.42 -5.33 11.35
N ALA A 43 -5.33 -5.76 11.98
CA ALA A 43 -4.25 -6.47 11.31
C ALA A 43 -4.67 -7.86 10.80
N VAL A 44 -5.44 -8.61 11.59
CA VAL A 44 -5.96 -9.92 11.17
C VAL A 44 -6.97 -9.75 10.05
N HIS A 45 -7.83 -8.72 10.13
CA HIS A 45 -8.83 -8.41 9.12
C HIS A 45 -8.19 -8.08 7.77
N SER A 46 -7.24 -7.15 7.72
CA SER A 46 -6.59 -6.73 6.48
C SER A 46 -5.90 -7.89 5.76
N VAL A 47 -5.23 -8.77 6.52
CA VAL A 47 -4.59 -9.99 5.99
C VAL A 47 -5.64 -10.98 5.46
N ALA A 48 -6.78 -11.13 6.13
CA ALA A 48 -7.86 -12.01 5.66
C ALA A 48 -8.48 -11.50 4.36
N GLU A 49 -8.72 -10.18 4.25
CA GLU A 49 -9.21 -9.58 3.01
C GLU A 49 -8.23 -9.75 1.85
N GLU A 50 -6.93 -9.49 2.08
CA GLU A 50 -5.91 -9.64 1.04
C GLU A 50 -5.84 -11.07 0.50
N ARG A 51 -5.84 -12.06 1.39
CA ARG A 51 -5.69 -13.47 1.00
C ARG A 51 -6.94 -14.08 0.39
N HIS A 52 -8.13 -13.66 0.83
CA HIS A 52 -9.36 -14.39 0.51
C HIS A 52 -10.38 -13.57 -0.27
N PHE A 53 -10.31 -12.24 -0.22
CA PHE A 53 -11.25 -11.36 -0.91
C PHE A 53 -10.61 -10.68 -2.13
N TYR A 54 -9.43 -10.07 -1.99
CA TYR A 54 -8.82 -9.31 -3.08
C TYR A 54 -8.16 -10.19 -4.15
N ILE A 55 -7.57 -11.35 -3.80
CA ILE A 55 -6.95 -12.25 -4.80
C ILE A 55 -7.95 -12.68 -5.89
N PRO A 56 -9.14 -13.22 -5.57
CA PRO A 56 -10.15 -13.54 -6.60
C PRO A 56 -10.63 -12.30 -7.35
N LEU A 57 -10.75 -11.15 -6.67
CA LEU A 57 -11.23 -9.90 -7.28
C LEU A 57 -10.26 -9.35 -8.33
N MET A 58 -8.94 -9.48 -8.11
CA MET A 58 -7.91 -9.08 -9.07
C MET A 58 -7.86 -9.96 -10.33
N GLN A 59 -8.53 -11.11 -10.34
CA GLN A 59 -8.66 -11.93 -11.56
C GLN A 59 -9.64 -11.31 -12.57
N GLN A 60 -10.40 -10.30 -12.17
CA GLN A 60 -11.30 -9.52 -13.02
C GLN A 60 -10.69 -8.13 -13.25
N ASP A 61 -10.61 -7.67 -14.49
CA ASP A 61 -10.00 -6.37 -14.84
C ASP A 61 -10.61 -5.20 -14.05
N ALA A 62 -11.93 -5.21 -13.85
CA ALA A 62 -12.64 -4.18 -13.06
C ALA A 62 -12.29 -4.21 -11.56
N GLY A 63 -11.81 -5.34 -11.05
CA GLY A 63 -11.47 -5.53 -9.64
C GLY A 63 -10.04 -5.11 -9.29
N VAL A 64 -9.15 -4.97 -10.29
CA VAL A 64 -7.73 -4.65 -10.05
C VAL A 64 -7.54 -3.30 -9.38
N ASP A 65 -8.17 -2.25 -9.91
CA ASP A 65 -7.99 -0.88 -9.38
C ASP A 65 -8.64 -0.73 -8.00
N LEU A 66 -9.79 -1.40 -7.77
CA LEU A 66 -10.46 -1.43 -6.47
C LEU A 66 -9.60 -2.12 -5.41
N SER A 67 -9.07 -3.30 -5.72
CA SER A 67 -8.20 -4.04 -4.80
C SER A 67 -6.93 -3.26 -4.47
N ARG A 68 -6.31 -2.60 -5.47
CA ARG A 68 -5.14 -1.73 -5.23
C ARG A 68 -5.46 -0.56 -4.32
N HIS A 69 -6.62 0.06 -4.52
CA HIS A 69 -7.05 1.18 -3.67
C HIS A 69 -7.25 0.72 -2.23
N ALA A 70 -7.98 -0.37 -2.01
CA ALA A 70 -8.24 -0.92 -0.69
C ALA A 70 -6.95 -1.34 0.04
N MET A 71 -5.99 -1.95 -0.66
CA MET A 71 -4.67 -2.26 -0.09
C MET A 71 -3.89 -1.01 0.32
N ALA A 72 -4.00 0.08 -0.46
CA ALA A 72 -3.39 1.35 -0.09
C ALA A 72 -4.07 1.98 1.14
N GLU A 73 -5.38 1.82 1.30
CA GLU A 73 -6.11 2.24 2.50
C GLU A 73 -5.67 1.45 3.75
N HIS A 74 -5.42 0.14 3.62
CA HIS A 74 -4.83 -0.65 4.72
C HIS A 74 -3.47 -0.11 5.16
N HIS A 75 -2.59 0.22 4.21
CA HIS A 75 -1.29 0.79 4.55
C HIS A 75 -1.42 2.15 5.27
N GLN A 76 -2.34 3.01 4.82
CA GLN A 76 -2.63 4.27 5.51
C GLN A 76 -3.13 4.03 6.93
N MET A 77 -3.97 3.01 7.15
CA MET A 77 -4.44 2.65 8.48
C MET A 77 -3.31 2.16 9.38
N ASP A 78 -2.38 1.34 8.88
CA ASP A 78 -1.21 0.89 9.63
C ASP A 78 -0.33 2.08 10.05
N GLU A 79 -0.06 3.03 9.14
CA GLU A 79 0.65 4.27 9.47
C GLU A 79 -0.06 5.08 10.57
N MET A 80 -1.39 5.17 10.52
CA MET A 80 -2.14 5.87 11.58
C MET A 80 -2.01 5.16 12.92
N ILE A 81 -2.05 3.82 12.95
CA ILE A 81 -1.91 3.04 14.19
C ILE A 81 -0.52 3.24 14.78
N GLU A 82 0.54 3.18 13.97
CA GLU A 82 1.92 3.44 14.41
C GLU A 82 2.06 4.84 15.02
N ASN A 83 1.49 5.85 14.37
CA ASN A 83 1.49 7.23 14.89
C ASN A 83 0.76 7.37 16.23
N LEU A 84 -0.25 6.53 16.51
CA LEU A 84 -0.95 6.51 17.80
C LEU A 84 -0.15 5.78 18.89
N GLU A 85 0.78 4.89 18.52
CA GLU A 85 1.67 4.19 19.44
C GLU A 85 2.91 5.00 19.81
N GLU A 86 3.35 5.93 18.96
CA GLU A 86 4.53 6.76 19.25
C GLU A 86 4.35 7.57 20.56
N PRO A 87 5.20 7.35 21.57
CA PRO A 87 5.16 8.08 22.83
C PRO A 87 5.76 9.48 22.63
N THR A 88 5.04 10.37 21.95
CA THR A 88 5.46 11.76 21.83
C THR A 88 5.29 12.49 23.17
N PRO A 89 6.12 13.51 23.51
CA PRO A 89 5.93 14.32 24.73
C PRO A 89 4.56 15.02 24.81
N ALA A 90 3.85 15.12 23.68
CA ALA A 90 2.47 15.59 23.56
C ALA A 90 1.44 14.55 24.02
N ALA A 91 1.78 13.27 24.15
CA ALA A 91 0.91 12.22 24.69
C ALA A 91 0.48 12.51 26.15
N ARG A 92 1.28 13.29 26.90
CA ARG A 92 0.95 13.78 28.25
C ARG A 92 -0.13 14.88 28.24
N VAL A 93 -0.41 15.49 27.09
CA VAL A 93 -1.43 16.52 26.90
C VAL A 93 -2.39 16.06 25.79
N GLY A 94 -3.14 15.00 26.11
CA GLY A 94 -4.41 14.64 25.47
C GLY A 94 -4.45 14.67 23.95
N TRP A 95 -4.21 13.51 23.31
CA TRP A 95 -4.90 12.99 22.12
C TRP A 95 -5.70 14.03 21.32
N ARG A 96 -5.04 15.05 20.76
CA ARG A 96 -5.71 16.10 19.98
C ARG A 96 -5.53 15.82 18.49
N LYS A 97 -6.58 16.20 17.75
CA LYS A 97 -6.87 15.87 16.35
C LYS A 97 -5.63 15.71 15.44
N PRO A 98 -5.66 14.72 14.51
CA PRO A 98 -4.54 14.45 13.62
C PRO A 98 -4.13 15.72 12.87
N ARG A 99 -2.82 15.97 12.83
CA ARG A 99 -2.21 17.06 12.07
C ARG A 99 -2.54 16.85 10.59
N PRO A 100 -3.01 17.85 9.83
CA PRO A 100 -3.35 17.64 8.43
C PRO A 100 -2.10 17.22 7.64
N LEU A 101 -2.22 16.11 6.91
CA LEU A 101 -1.20 15.58 6.01
C LEU A 101 -0.77 16.67 5.02
N ARG A 102 0.48 17.10 5.13
CA ARG A 102 1.06 18.07 4.19
C ARG A 102 1.29 17.32 2.87
N LYS A 103 0.47 17.57 1.86
CA LYS A 103 0.66 17.04 0.50
C LYS A 103 2.10 17.33 0.05
N ARG A 104 2.91 16.30 -0.19
CA ARG A 104 4.17 16.47 -0.91
C ARG A 104 3.83 16.65 -2.38
N SER A 105 3.63 17.90 -2.78
CA SER A 105 3.62 18.28 -4.18
C SER A 105 4.96 17.90 -4.81
N SER A 106 4.89 17.05 -5.84
CA SER A 106 5.70 17.10 -7.06
C SER A 106 7.19 17.42 -6.88
N ILE A 107 8.03 16.38 -6.86
CA ILE A 107 9.44 16.51 -7.25
C ILE A 107 9.61 15.78 -8.60
N ILE A 108 9.10 16.42 -9.65
CA ILE A 108 9.66 16.30 -11.00
C ILE A 108 10.14 17.69 -11.37
N SER A 109 11.38 18.01 -11.00
CA SER A 109 12.12 19.12 -11.59
C SER A 109 13.61 18.99 -11.28
N ARG A 110 14.33 18.37 -12.21
CA ARG A 110 15.70 18.72 -12.56
C ARG A 110 15.95 18.32 -14.02
N LYS A 111 15.51 19.19 -14.93
CA LYS A 111 15.94 19.20 -16.33
C LYS A 111 16.56 20.57 -16.62
N LYS A 112 17.87 20.71 -16.37
CA LYS A 112 18.82 21.78 -16.79
C LYS A 112 20.22 21.23 -16.48
N ASN A 113 21.25 21.17 -17.32
CA ASN A 113 21.57 21.71 -18.64
C ASN A 113 22.59 20.75 -19.29
N ALA A 114 22.48 20.51 -20.59
CA ALA A 114 23.58 20.01 -21.41
C ALA A 114 24.40 21.22 -21.90
N PRO A 115 25.74 21.21 -21.87
CA PRO A 115 26.53 22.18 -22.61
C PRO A 115 26.57 21.79 -24.10
N SER A 116 26.01 22.67 -24.91
CA SER A 116 26.23 22.73 -26.35
C SER A 116 27.71 22.96 -26.67
N SER A 117 28.12 22.46 -27.83
CA SER A 117 29.40 22.69 -28.55
C SER A 117 30.48 21.64 -28.31
N ARG A 118 30.53 20.65 -29.22
CA ARG A 118 31.71 20.23 -30.02
C ARG A 118 31.41 18.88 -30.66
N TRP A 119 30.83 18.91 -31.87
CA TRP A 119 30.74 17.74 -32.74
C TRP A 119 32.05 17.60 -33.53
N PRO A 120 32.67 16.42 -33.60
CA PRO A 120 33.41 16.01 -34.80
C PRO A 120 32.50 15.16 -35.69
N ALA A 121 32.51 15.50 -36.97
CA ALA A 121 31.84 14.78 -38.03
C ALA A 121 32.55 13.47 -38.33
N SER A 122 31.89 12.34 -38.07
CA SER A 122 32.03 11.12 -38.88
C SER A 122 30.90 10.14 -38.55
N CYS A 123 30.48 9.42 -39.59
CA CYS A 123 29.57 8.27 -39.56
C CYS A 123 28.06 8.57 -39.58
N PHE A 124 27.63 9.08 -40.74
CA PHE A 124 26.33 8.75 -41.32
C PHE A 124 26.32 7.26 -41.73
N ALA A 125 25.39 6.45 -41.20
CA ALA A 125 24.88 5.27 -41.90
C ALA A 125 23.58 4.77 -41.24
N THR A 126 22.66 4.34 -42.10
CA THR A 126 21.21 4.25 -41.93
C THR A 126 20.68 2.94 -41.34
N ARG A 127 19.52 3.08 -40.69
CA ARG A 127 18.51 2.10 -40.23
C ARG A 127 18.27 0.88 -41.15
N ARG A 128 18.23 -0.33 -40.57
CA ARG A 128 17.33 -1.48 -40.88
C ARG A 128 17.49 -2.55 -39.80
N SER A 129 16.47 -2.86 -39.01
CA SER A 129 15.44 -3.89 -39.22
C SER A 129 15.95 -5.35 -39.24
N SER A 130 15.51 -6.07 -38.21
CA SER A 130 15.04 -7.48 -38.25
C SER A 130 16.05 -8.60 -38.46
N ASN A 131 16.35 -9.37 -37.41
CA ASN A 131 15.94 -10.77 -37.29
C ASN A 131 16.73 -11.48 -36.17
N TRP A 132 15.99 -11.95 -35.15
CA TRP A 132 16.42 -13.08 -34.35
C TRP A 132 15.93 -14.36 -35.05
N ARG A 133 16.85 -15.24 -35.45
CA ARG A 133 16.51 -16.60 -35.83
C ARG A 133 17.40 -17.56 -35.07
N VAL A 134 16.74 -18.38 -34.26
CA VAL A 134 17.26 -19.58 -33.60
C VAL A 134 17.45 -20.66 -34.67
N THR A 135 18.61 -21.32 -34.68
CA THR A 135 18.82 -22.54 -35.48
C THR A 135 19.19 -23.68 -34.55
N THR A 136 18.24 -24.57 -34.33
CA THR A 136 18.43 -25.93 -33.83
C THR A 136 18.99 -26.80 -34.97
N SER A 137 20.10 -27.48 -34.73
CA SER A 137 20.74 -28.37 -35.71
C SER A 137 20.77 -29.81 -35.21
N THR A 138 19.89 -30.65 -35.78
CA THR A 138 20.00 -32.10 -36.09
C THR A 138 18.93 -32.40 -37.19
N PRO A 139 18.94 -33.52 -37.96
CA PRO A 139 19.73 -34.75 -37.86
C PRO A 139 20.32 -35.34 -39.20
N THR A 140 21.18 -36.35 -39.02
CA THR A 140 21.37 -37.64 -39.73
C THR A 140 20.92 -37.82 -41.21
N THR A 141 21.85 -38.30 -42.08
CA THR A 141 21.89 -39.65 -42.71
C THR A 141 22.61 -39.61 -44.07
N ARG A 142 23.70 -40.38 -44.22
CA ARG A 142 23.94 -41.24 -45.39
C ARG A 142 24.91 -42.35 -45.03
#